data_AF-E6J064-F1
#
_entry.id   AF-E6J064-F1
#
_cell.length_a   1.000
_cell.length_b   1.000
_cell.length_c   1.000
_cell.angle_alpha   90.00
_cell.angle_beta   90.00
_cell.angle_gamma   90.00
#
_symmetry.space_group_name_H-M   'P 1'
#
loop_
_entity.id
_entity.type
_entity.pdbx_description
1 polymer ?
#
loop_
_entity_poly.entity_id
_entity_poly.type
_entity_poly.pdbx_seq_one_letter_code
_entity_poly.pdbx_strand_id
1 'polypeptide(L)' 'MQGDFSDFDHFQAAGGFGFLLYLGEEIIAGVSTGLVYHGALEIEIATKPTYQR' A
#
# COMPACT_ATOMS: atom_id res chain seq x y z
N MET A 1 -1.73 4.24 -9.73
CA MET A 1 -2.73 3.17 -9.97
C MET A 1 -3.59 3.09 -8.73
N GLN A 2 -4.78 2.52 -8.85
CA GLN A 2 -5.64 2.22 -7.71
C GLN A 2 -5.67 0.70 -7.60
N GLY A 3 -5.36 0.16 -6.43
CA GLY A 3 -5.39 -1.28 -6.18
C GLY A 3 -6.77 -1.90 -6.46
N ASP A 4 -6.80 -3.22 -6.59
CA ASP A 4 -7.98 -4.00 -7.02
C ASP A 4 -9.03 -4.22 -5.91
N PHE A 5 -9.14 -3.27 -4.98
CA PHE A 5 -9.99 -3.38 -3.79
C PHE A 5 -11.07 -2.30 -3.78
N SER A 6 -12.31 -2.71 -3.50
CA SER A 6 -13.48 -1.83 -3.46
C SER A 6 -13.54 -0.99 -2.19
N ASP A 7 -13.09 -1.56 -1.08
CA ASP A 7 -13.08 -0.97 0.26
C ASP A 7 -12.05 -1.69 1.13
N PHE A 8 -11.94 -1.25 2.39
CA PHE A 8 -10.96 -1.80 3.32
C PHE A 8 -11.29 -3.22 3.78
N ASP A 9 -12.57 -3.57 3.91
CA ASP A 9 -12.98 -4.91 4.33
C ASP A 9 -12.63 -5.94 3.24
N HIS A 10 -12.86 -5.59 1.97
CA HIS A 10 -12.42 -6.38 0.83
C HIS A 10 -10.89 -6.51 0.79
N PHE A 11 -10.15 -5.42 1.00
CA PHE A 11 -8.69 -5.46 1.09
C PHE A 11 -8.20 -6.45 2.16
N GLN A 12 -8.77 -6.42 3.37
CA GLN A 12 -8.40 -7.34 4.44
C GLN A 12 -8.80 -8.79 4.13
N ALA A 13 -10.01 -9.01 3.63
CA ALA A 13 -10.52 -10.34 3.28
C ALA A 13 -9.69 -11.01 2.18
N ALA A 14 -9.16 -10.22 1.24
CA ALA A 14 -8.25 -10.69 0.20
C ALA A 14 -6.82 -10.98 0.70
N GLY A 15 -6.51 -10.70 1.97
CA GLY A 15 -5.17 -10.86 2.54
C GLY A 15 -4.22 -9.69 2.24
N GLY A 16 -4.77 -8.55 1.84
CA GLY A 16 -4.01 -7.33 1.63
C GLY A 16 -3.40 -6.80 2.93
N PHE A 17 -2.17 -6.31 2.83
CA PHE A 17 -1.50 -5.61 3.91
C PHE A 17 -0.60 -4.49 3.37
N GLY A 18 -0.19 -3.59 4.26
CA GLY A 18 0.68 -2.47 3.93
C GLY A 18 1.25 -1.83 5.19
N PHE A 19 2.21 -0.93 4.98
CA PHE A 19 2.83 -0.15 6.03
C PHE A 19 3.03 1.30 5.59
N LEU A 20 2.85 2.20 6.54
CA LEU A 20 3.11 3.62 6.38
C LEU A 20 4.47 3.95 7.00
N LEU A 21 5.25 4.78 6.32
CA LEU A 21 6.50 5.30 6.82
C LEU A 21 6.25 6.68 7.40
N TYR A 22 6.59 6.84 8.68
CA TYR A 22 6.49 8.11 9.38
C TYR A 22 7.87 8.74 9.57
N LEU A 23 7.94 10.06 9.41
CA LEU A 23 9.02 10.89 9.91
C LEU A 23 8.43 11.82 10.96
N GLY A 24 8.64 11.48 12.24
CA GLY A 24 7.90 12.10 13.33
C GLY A 24 6.41 11.77 13.20
N GLU A 25 5.57 12.80 13.08
CA GLU A 25 4.11 12.66 12.92
C GLU A 25 3.67 12.66 11.44
N GLU A 26 4.58 12.91 10.50
CA GLU A 26 4.27 13.00 9.08
C GLU A 26 4.39 11.63 8.39
N ILE A 27 3.34 11.17 7.71
CA ILE A 27 3.44 10.06 6.75
C ILE A 27 4.20 10.54 5.52
N ILE A 28 5.36 9.95 5.24
CA ILE A 28 6.23 10.33 4.11
C ILE A 28 6.19 9.34 2.95
N ALA A 29 5.83 8.09 3.21
CA ALA A 29 5.65 7.06 2.20
C ALA A 29 4.67 5.98 2.66
N GLY A 30 4.19 5.18 1.72
CA GLY A 30 3.37 4.00 1.97
C GLY A 30 3.79 2.87 1.03
N VAL A 31 3.71 1.66 1.55
CA VAL A 31 3.83 0.42 0.80
C VAL A 31 2.56 -0.37 1.05
N SER A 32 1.85 -0.78 0.01
CA SER A 32 0.60 -1.52 0.12
C SER A 32 0.56 -2.65 -0.88
N THR A 33 -0.26 -3.66 -0.58
CA THR A 33 -0.70 -4.63 -1.57
C THR A 33 -1.60 -3.91 -2.59
N GLY A 34 -1.31 -4.06 -3.88
CA GLY A 34 -2.13 -3.54 -4.98
C GLY A 34 -3.05 -4.60 -5.58
N LEU A 35 -2.60 -5.86 -5.60
CA LEU A 35 -3.34 -7.02 -6.10
C LEU A 35 -2.89 -8.28 -5.35
N VAL A 36 -3.81 -9.21 -5.11
CA VAL A 36 -3.52 -10.55 -4.59
C VAL A 36 -3.93 -11.59 -5.64
N TYR A 37 -3.05 -12.54 -5.92
CA TYR A 37 -3.35 -13.68 -6.78
C TYR A 37 -2.69 -14.95 -6.23
N HIS A 38 -2.90 -16.09 -6.89
CA HIS A 38 -2.53 -17.39 -6.33
C HIS A 38 -1.01 -17.50 -6.07
N GLY A 39 -0.64 -17.45 -4.79
CA GLY A 39 0.74 -17.59 -4.32
C GLY A 39 1.61 -16.33 -4.38
N ALA A 40 1.04 -15.17 -4.73
CA ALA A 40 1.81 -13.93 -4.89
C ALA A 40 0.94 -12.67 -4.72
N LEU A 41 1.61 -11.52 -4.65
CA LEU A 41 1.00 -10.21 -4.54
C LEU A 41 1.77 -9.18 -5.37
N GLU A 42 1.07 -8.14 -5.81
CA GLU A 42 1.69 -6.92 -6.35
C GLU A 42 1.78 -5.86 -5.25
N ILE A 43 2.87 -5.09 -5.28
CA ILE A 43 3.14 -4.04 -4.31
C ILE A 43 3.00 -2.69 -5.00
N GLU A 44 2.24 -1.80 -4.37
CA GLU A 44 2.22 -0.38 -4.68
C GLU A 44 3.07 0.38 -3.67
N ILE A 45 3.95 1.26 -4.16
CA ILE A 45 4.80 2.13 -3.34
C ILE A 45 4.53 3.57 -3.76
N ALA A 46 4.26 4.42 -2.77
CA ALA A 46 4.13 5.85 -2.97
C ALA A 46 4.96 6.60 -1.93
N THR A 47 5.84 7.47 -2.38
CA THR A 47 6.64 8.37 -1.52
C THR A 47 6.27 9.81 -1.87
N LYS A 48 6.12 10.69 -0.87
CA LYS A 48 5.89 12.11 -1.11
C LYS A 48 7.04 12.71 -1.95
N PRO A 49 6.77 13.57 -2.96
CA PRO A 49 7.80 14.07 -3.88
C PRO A 49 9.02 14.69 -3.20
N THR A 50 8.83 15.43 -2.10
CA THR A 50 9.91 16.07 -1.34
C THR A 50 10.88 15.09 -0.67
N TYR A 51 10.50 13.82 -0.53
CA TYR A 51 11.29 12.76 0.07
C TYR A 51 11.79 11.73 -0.95
N GLN A 52 11.47 11.92 -2.23
CA GLN A 52 12.01 11.11 -3.33
C GLN A 52 13.45 11.52 -3.63
N ARG A 53 14.27 10.57 -4.11
CA ARG A 53 15.66 10.80 -4.54
C ARG A 53 15.82 10.45 -6.00
#